data_AF-X1TGL2-F1
#
_entry.id   AF-X1TGL2-F1
#
_cell.length_a   1.000
_cell.length_b   1.000
_cell.length_c   1.000
_cell.angle_alpha   90.00
_cell.angle_beta   90.00
_cell.angle_gamma   90.00
#
_symmetry.space_group_name_H-M   'P 1'
#
loop_
_entity.id
_entity.type
_entity.pdbx_description
1 polymer ?
#
loop_
_entity_poly.entity_id
_entity_poly.type
_entity_poly.pdbx_seq_one_letter_code
_entity_poly.pdbx_strand_id
1 'polypeptide(L)'
;MHYDGKYNIFDSSKIDTYPLSTRSNKVTLDDLVRPMDIENITIDLPEKTCSDIETIAGAVVSNGKAEKPVVLFAGAHLIKNGLSPLLADLVRRGLVTLVAGNCATAIHDFELALIGQTSENVPDALGKGRFGMAYEFAYINCALSIGNKYKLGCGESLGRMMCDE
;
A
#
# COMPACT_ATOMS: atom_id res chain seq x y z
N MET A 1 -16.35 -17.09 -17.14
CA MET A 1 -17.20 -17.06 -15.92
C MET A 1 -18.64 -17.17 -16.38
N HIS A 2 -19.46 -18.02 -15.75
CA HIS A 2 -20.91 -18.02 -15.95
C HIS A 2 -21.54 -17.15 -14.86
N TYR A 3 -22.41 -16.22 -15.23
CA TYR A 3 -22.98 -15.23 -14.30
C TYR A 3 -24.47 -15.07 -14.60
N ASP A 4 -25.28 -15.43 -13.61
CA ASP A 4 -26.75 -15.41 -13.67
C ASP A 4 -27.34 -14.33 -12.76
N GLY A 5 -26.64 -13.20 -12.62
CA GLY A 5 -27.10 -12.11 -11.76
C GLY A 5 -28.22 -11.26 -12.38
N LYS A 6 -28.86 -10.46 -11.51
CA LYS A 6 -29.98 -9.58 -11.88
C LYS A 6 -29.64 -8.52 -12.95
N TYR A 7 -28.38 -8.09 -13.02
CA TYR A 7 -27.93 -7.02 -13.93
C TYR A 7 -27.01 -7.59 -14.99
N ASN A 8 -27.01 -7.02 -16.18
CA ASN A 8 -26.06 -7.44 -17.22
C ASN A 8 -24.61 -7.19 -16.77
N ILE A 9 -23.72 -8.12 -17.07
CA ILE A 9 -22.27 -7.86 -16.95
C ILE A 9 -21.91 -6.75 -17.94
N PHE A 10 -21.12 -5.79 -17.48
CA PHE A 10 -20.58 -4.77 -18.37
C PHE A 10 -19.57 -5.39 -19.35
N ASP A 11 -19.53 -4.89 -20.58
CA ASP A 11 -18.59 -5.35 -21.59
C ASP A 11 -17.19 -4.78 -21.29
N SER A 12 -16.29 -5.61 -20.79
CA SER A 12 -14.92 -5.19 -20.45
C SER A 12 -14.09 -4.78 -21.65
N SER A 13 -14.47 -5.15 -22.88
CA SER A 13 -13.79 -4.70 -24.10
C SER A 13 -14.00 -3.22 -24.40
N LYS A 14 -14.98 -2.58 -23.73
CA LYS A 14 -15.29 -1.16 -23.83
C LYS A 14 -14.67 -0.31 -22.72
N ILE A 15 -13.81 -0.90 -21.88
CA ILE A 15 -13.08 -0.13 -20.87
C ILE A 15 -11.94 0.61 -21.57
N ASP A 16 -11.97 1.93 -21.48
CA ASP A 16 -10.85 2.78 -21.86
C ASP A 16 -9.94 3.02 -20.64
N THR A 17 -8.66 2.75 -20.82
CA THR A 17 -7.62 3.02 -19.81
C THR A 17 -6.81 4.23 -20.21
N TYR A 18 -6.06 4.77 -19.25
CA TYR A 18 -5.13 5.87 -19.48
C TYR A 18 -3.79 5.62 -18.77
N PRO A 19 -2.68 6.22 -19.25
CA PRO A 19 -1.40 6.06 -18.59
C PRO A 19 -1.42 6.71 -17.20
N LEU A 20 -1.00 5.97 -16.18
CA LEU A 20 -0.97 6.40 -14.78
C LEU A 20 -0.18 7.69 -14.60
N SER A 21 0.90 7.88 -15.36
CA SER A 21 1.74 9.08 -15.36
C SER A 21 1.00 10.37 -15.75
N THR A 22 -0.14 10.27 -16.45
CA THR A 22 -0.99 11.42 -16.80
C THR A 22 -2.05 11.74 -15.75
N ARG A 23 -2.15 10.94 -14.68
CA ARG A 23 -3.13 11.10 -13.60
C ARG A 23 -2.66 12.16 -12.61
N SER A 24 -3.59 13.00 -12.16
CA SER A 24 -3.35 13.88 -11.01
C SER A 24 -3.35 13.07 -9.71
N ASN A 25 -2.28 13.23 -8.92
CA ASN A 25 -2.02 12.52 -7.67
C ASN A 25 -1.81 13.53 -6.53
N LYS A 26 -2.13 13.14 -5.29
CA LYS A 26 -2.09 14.02 -4.11
C LYS A 26 -0.85 13.86 -3.25
N VAL A 27 -0.11 12.77 -3.43
CA VAL A 27 1.02 12.39 -2.58
C VAL A 27 2.19 12.02 -3.48
N THR A 28 3.38 12.49 -3.13
CA THR A 28 4.64 12.29 -3.85
C THR A 28 5.70 11.69 -2.92
N LEU A 29 6.85 11.29 -3.47
CA LEU A 29 7.99 10.82 -2.67
C LEU A 29 8.53 11.85 -1.67
N ASP A 30 8.32 13.14 -1.94
CA ASP A 30 8.76 14.23 -1.06
C ASP A 30 7.84 14.40 0.17
N ASP A 31 6.61 13.88 0.11
CA ASP A 31 5.66 13.88 1.22
C ASP A 31 5.89 12.72 2.20
N LEU A 32 6.82 11.80 1.89
CA LEU A 32 7.07 10.62 2.72
C LEU A 32 7.91 10.97 3.96
N VAL A 33 7.53 10.40 5.10
CA VAL A 33 8.29 10.53 6.35
C VAL A 33 9.36 9.45 6.41
N ARG A 34 10.63 9.84 6.45
CA ARG A 34 11.77 8.92 6.53
C ARG A 34 12.20 8.74 7.98
N PRO A 35 12.84 7.61 8.34
CA PRO A 35 13.32 7.39 9.71
C PRO A 35 14.22 8.51 10.25
N MET A 36 15.03 9.14 9.38
CA MET A 36 15.89 10.28 9.72
C MET A 36 15.12 11.56 10.07
N ASP A 37 13.86 11.68 9.63
CA ASP A 37 13.05 12.88 9.84
C ASP A 37 12.36 12.86 11.21
N ILE A 38 12.25 11.69 11.85
CA ILE A 38 11.50 11.47 13.09
C ILE A 38 11.96 12.38 14.22
N GLU A 39 13.28 12.63 14.36
CA GLU A 39 13.82 13.49 15.42
C GLU A 39 13.32 14.95 15.31
N ASN A 40 12.89 15.38 14.11
CA ASN A 40 12.39 16.72 13.86
C ASN A 40 10.86 16.82 13.92
N ILE A 41 10.16 15.71 14.17
CA ILE A 41 8.70 15.67 14.23
C ILE A 41 8.25 15.75 15.69
N THR A 42 7.59 16.85 16.03
CA THR A 42 6.92 17.01 17.32
C THR A 42 5.43 16.72 17.15
N ILE A 43 4.91 15.76 17.92
CA ILE A 43 3.48 15.45 17.95
C ILE A 43 2.97 15.72 19.37
N ASP A 44 2.04 16.65 19.49
CA ASP A 44 1.34 16.93 20.75
C ASP A 44 0.16 15.96 20.89
N LEU A 45 0.19 15.13 21.93
CA LEU A 45 -0.80 14.10 22.20
C LEU A 45 -1.16 14.08 23.69
N PRO A 46 -2.40 13.69 24.04
CA PRO A 46 -2.77 13.49 25.44
C PRO A 46 -1.85 12.46 26.11
N GLU A 47 -1.48 12.69 27.37
CA GLU A 47 -0.59 11.82 28.15
C GLU A 47 -1.02 10.34 28.12
N LYS A 48 -2.33 10.10 28.21
CA LYS A 48 -2.89 8.74 28.12
C LYS A 48 -2.56 8.06 26.78
N THR A 49 -2.67 8.80 25.68
CA THR A 49 -2.35 8.30 24.34
C THR A 49 -0.86 8.00 24.21
N CYS A 50 0.01 8.85 24.76
CA CYS A 50 1.46 8.58 24.80
C CYS A 50 1.76 7.27 25.55
N SER A 51 1.16 7.09 26.73
CA SER A 51 1.34 5.88 27.53
C SER A 51 0.86 4.61 26.82
N ASP A 52 -0.27 4.67 26.10
CA ASP A 52 -0.78 3.54 25.32
C ASP A 52 0.15 3.21 24.13
N ILE A 53 0.69 4.23 23.45
CA ILE A 53 1.68 4.06 22.37
C ILE A 53 2.96 3.42 22.90
N GLU A 54 3.50 3.92 24.02
CA GLU A 54 4.71 3.39 24.67
C GLU A 54 4.52 1.92 25.07
N THR A 55 3.34 1.56 25.58
CA THR A 55 3.01 0.18 25.93
C THR A 55 3.08 -0.73 24.71
N ILE A 56 2.48 -0.32 23.58
CA ILE A 56 2.51 -1.09 22.33
C ILE A 56 3.93 -1.15 21.78
N ALA A 57 4.66 -0.03 21.76
CA ALA A 57 6.04 0.03 21.28
C ALA A 57 6.97 -0.89 22.09
N GLY A 58 6.82 -0.89 23.42
CA GLY A 58 7.55 -1.79 24.31
C GLY A 58 7.25 -3.27 24.03
N ALA A 59 5.98 -3.61 23.77
CA ALA A 59 5.60 -4.97 23.39
C ALA A 59 6.19 -5.37 22.03
N VAL A 60 6.15 -4.49 21.02
CA VAL A 60 6.76 -4.73 19.69
C VAL A 60 8.26 -4.97 19.82
N VAL A 61 8.99 -4.09 20.53
CA VAL A 61 10.43 -4.23 20.75
C VAL A 61 10.76 -5.51 21.52
N SER A 62 10.00 -5.83 22.57
CA SER A 62 10.23 -7.02 23.39
C SER A 62 10.01 -8.31 22.59
N ASN A 63 8.96 -8.36 21.75
CA ASN A 63 8.71 -9.50 20.87
C ASN A 63 9.76 -9.61 19.76
N GLY A 64 10.16 -8.50 19.14
CA GLY A 64 11.22 -8.47 18.13
C GLY A 64 12.56 -8.99 18.68
N LYS A 65 12.96 -8.56 19.88
CA LYS A 65 14.17 -9.08 20.56
C LYS A 65 14.08 -10.57 20.92
N ALA A 66 12.87 -11.07 21.15
CA ALA A 66 12.62 -12.47 21.43
C ALA A 66 12.36 -13.30 20.15
N GLU A 67 12.56 -12.71 18.96
CA GLU A 67 12.29 -13.31 17.65
C GLU A 67 10.87 -13.87 17.50
N LYS A 68 9.91 -13.26 18.20
CA LYS A 68 8.50 -13.62 18.12
C LYS A 68 7.82 -12.86 16.98
N PRO A 69 6.90 -13.49 16.23
CA PRO A 69 6.17 -12.80 15.17
C PRO A 69 5.41 -11.57 15.68
N VAL A 70 5.54 -10.47 14.95
CA VAL A 70 4.75 -9.24 15.14
C VAL A 70 4.06 -8.93 13.83
N VAL A 71 2.73 -8.98 13.85
CA VAL A 71 1.89 -8.80 12.66
C VAL A 71 1.17 -7.46 12.74
N LEU A 72 1.38 -6.61 11.73
CA LEU A 72 0.65 -5.35 11.59
C LEU A 72 -0.48 -5.51 10.57
N PHE A 73 -1.71 -5.23 11.00
CA PHE A 73 -2.87 -5.10 10.13
C PHE A 73 -3.19 -3.62 9.92
N ALA A 74 -3.15 -3.16 8.68
CA ALA A 74 -3.42 -1.75 8.35
C ALA A 74 -4.25 -1.61 7.07
N GLY A 75 -4.99 -0.52 6.99
CA GLY A 75 -5.58 -0.06 5.72
C GLY A 75 -4.59 0.77 4.91
N ALA A 76 -4.97 1.06 3.68
CA ALA A 76 -4.24 1.90 2.72
C ALA A 76 -3.71 3.25 3.25
N HIS A 77 -4.38 3.85 4.24
CA HIS A 77 -4.03 5.18 4.77
C HIS A 77 -2.62 5.26 5.35
N LEU A 78 -2.07 4.16 5.85
CA LEU A 78 -0.69 4.14 6.35
C LEU A 78 0.30 4.47 5.22
N ILE A 79 0.14 3.81 4.07
CA ILE A 79 1.00 4.03 2.90
C ILE A 79 0.67 5.37 2.24
N LYS A 80 -0.62 5.64 2.02
CA LYS A 80 -1.09 6.88 1.40
C LYS A 80 -0.63 8.14 2.15
N ASN A 81 -0.57 8.10 3.48
CA ASN A 81 -0.14 9.25 4.29
C ASN A 81 1.39 9.32 4.48
N GLY A 82 2.15 8.58 3.66
CA GLY A 82 3.59 8.71 3.58
C GLY A 82 4.39 7.98 4.67
N LEU A 83 3.77 7.04 5.40
CA LEU A 83 4.43 6.33 6.51
C LEU A 83 5.09 5.02 6.07
N SER A 84 5.04 4.66 4.78
CA SER A 84 5.63 3.42 4.28
C SER A 84 7.14 3.29 4.55
N PRO A 85 7.98 4.34 4.51
CA PRO A 85 9.41 4.18 4.82
C PRO A 85 9.66 3.80 6.28
N LEU A 86 8.84 4.29 7.21
CA LEU A 86 8.91 3.92 8.63
C LEU A 86 8.54 2.46 8.83
N LEU A 87 7.48 1.99 8.15
CA LEU A 87 7.10 0.59 8.21
C LEU A 87 8.19 -0.32 7.61
N ALA A 88 8.79 0.08 6.49
CA ALA A 88 9.90 -0.65 5.89
C ALA A 88 11.12 -0.71 6.82
N ASP A 89 11.42 0.36 7.55
CA ASP A 89 12.48 0.37 8.57
C ASP A 89 12.18 -0.59 9.73
N LEU A 90 10.94 -0.65 10.24
CA LEU A 90 10.53 -1.62 11.26
C LEU A 90 10.67 -3.07 10.76
N VAL A 91 10.33 -3.34 9.51
CA VAL A 91 10.50 -4.67 8.89
C VAL A 91 11.98 -5.02 8.77
N ARG A 92 12.83 -4.10 8.28
CA ARG A 92 14.28 -4.32 8.17
C ARG A 92 14.94 -4.61 9.52
N ARG A 93 14.44 -4.02 10.61
CA ARG A 93 14.91 -4.24 11.98
C ARG A 93 14.34 -5.51 12.63
N GLY A 94 13.48 -6.27 11.93
CA GLY A 94 12.83 -7.46 12.48
C GLY A 94 11.78 -7.16 13.56
N LEU A 95 11.36 -5.90 13.70
CA LEU A 95 10.36 -5.48 14.69
C LEU A 95 8.93 -5.74 14.21
N VAL A 96 8.71 -5.78 12.90
CA VAL A 96 7.46 -6.21 12.26
C VAL A 96 7.80 -7.32 11.28
N THR A 97 7.20 -8.50 11.45
CA THR A 97 7.52 -9.68 10.65
C THR A 97 6.52 -9.93 9.53
N LEU A 98 5.30 -9.38 9.64
CA LEU A 98 4.29 -9.47 8.60
C LEU A 98 3.45 -8.20 8.56
N VAL A 99 3.23 -7.68 7.35
CA VAL A 99 2.29 -6.58 7.09
C VAL A 99 1.11 -7.15 6.30
N ALA A 100 -0.09 -6.94 6.82
CA ALA A 100 -1.33 -7.33 6.21
C ALA A 100 -2.21 -6.09 5.96
N GLY A 101 -2.86 -6.05 4.82
CA GLY A 101 -3.77 -4.97 4.47
C GLY A 101 -4.69 -5.33 3.32
N ASN A 102 -5.60 -4.42 3.00
CA ASN A 102 -6.42 -4.54 1.79
C ASN A 102 -5.59 -4.24 0.53
N CYS A 103 -6.11 -4.59 -0.66
CA CYS A 103 -5.40 -4.37 -1.92
C CYS A 103 -5.09 -2.89 -2.21
N ALA A 104 -5.84 -1.95 -1.62
CA ALA A 104 -5.54 -0.52 -1.77
C ALA A 104 -4.17 -0.17 -1.15
N THR A 105 -3.74 -0.88 -0.11
CA THR A 105 -2.38 -0.76 0.46
C THR A 105 -1.32 -1.06 -0.60
N ALA A 106 -1.50 -2.17 -1.32
CA ALA A 106 -0.57 -2.59 -2.36
C ALA A 106 -0.60 -1.65 -3.58
N ILE A 107 -1.77 -1.11 -3.93
CA ILE A 107 -1.90 -0.11 -4.99
C ILE A 107 -1.08 1.15 -4.66
N HIS A 108 -1.22 1.71 -3.46
CA HIS A 108 -0.47 2.92 -3.10
C HIS A 108 1.04 2.70 -3.13
N ASP A 109 1.50 1.56 -2.61
CA ASP A 109 2.93 1.22 -2.60
C ASP A 109 3.46 1.01 -4.03
N PHE A 110 2.70 0.31 -4.87
CA PHE A 110 3.02 0.11 -6.29
C PHE A 110 3.11 1.42 -7.07
N GLU A 111 2.16 2.34 -6.88
CA GLU A 111 2.19 3.64 -7.56
C GLU A 111 3.39 4.50 -7.14
N LEU A 112 3.70 4.52 -5.83
CA LEU A 112 4.89 5.20 -5.31
C LEU A 112 6.16 4.60 -5.91
N ALA A 113 6.28 3.27 -5.98
CA ALA A 113 7.42 2.60 -6.59
C ALA A 113 7.55 2.88 -8.09
N LEU A 114 6.42 2.90 -8.83
CA LEU A 114 6.42 3.00 -10.28
C LEU A 114 6.61 4.43 -10.80
N ILE A 115 5.90 5.40 -10.20
CA ILE A 115 5.88 6.79 -10.70
C ILE A 115 6.24 7.84 -9.64
N GLY A 116 6.58 7.43 -8.42
CA GLY A 116 6.91 8.34 -7.33
C GLY A 116 5.72 9.13 -6.78
N GLN A 117 4.48 8.74 -7.12
CA GLN A 117 3.26 9.46 -6.74
C GLN A 117 2.10 8.51 -6.50
N THR A 118 1.16 8.89 -5.65
CA THR A 118 -0.05 8.09 -5.37
C THR A 118 -1.22 8.96 -4.90
N SER A 119 -2.35 8.33 -4.60
CA SER A 119 -3.59 8.95 -4.13
C SER A 119 -4.28 9.77 -5.22
N GLU A 120 -4.96 9.07 -6.13
CA GLU A 120 -5.84 9.63 -7.16
C GLU A 120 -6.79 10.71 -6.62
N ASN A 121 -7.00 11.78 -7.39
CA ASN A 121 -8.03 12.76 -7.09
C ASN A 121 -9.45 12.25 -7.42
N VAL A 122 -10.08 11.57 -6.44
CA VAL A 122 -11.40 10.92 -6.62
C VAL A 122 -12.47 11.87 -7.19
N PRO A 123 -12.68 13.10 -6.68
CA PRO A 123 -13.62 14.06 -7.27
C PRO A 123 -13.43 14.30 -8.77
N ASP A 124 -12.19 14.33 -9.26
CA ASP A 124 -11.89 14.63 -10.66
C ASP A 124 -12.13 13.44 -11.61
N ALA A 125 -12.13 12.23 -11.06
CA ALA A 125 -12.14 10.98 -11.81
C ALA A 125 -13.47 10.22 -11.74
N LEU A 126 -14.13 10.21 -10.57
CA LEU A 126 -15.29 9.36 -10.31
C LEU A 126 -16.47 9.68 -11.22
N GLY A 127 -16.82 10.97 -11.35
CA GLY A 127 -17.92 11.41 -12.21
C GLY A 127 -17.67 11.19 -13.70
N LYS A 128 -16.42 10.96 -14.11
CA LYS A 128 -16.01 10.69 -15.50
C LYS A 128 -15.84 9.20 -15.79
N GLY A 129 -16.06 8.32 -14.81
CA GLY A 129 -15.80 6.88 -14.94
C GLY A 129 -14.33 6.53 -15.06
N ARG A 130 -13.42 7.41 -14.62
CA ARG A 130 -11.96 7.23 -14.74
C ARG A 130 -11.28 6.73 -13.47
N PHE A 131 -12.02 6.70 -12.37
CA PHE A 131 -11.49 6.25 -11.07
C PHE A 131 -11.02 4.79 -11.16
N GLY A 132 -9.76 4.54 -10.83
CA GLY A 132 -9.17 3.20 -10.92
C GLY A 132 -8.93 2.66 -12.35
N MET A 133 -9.00 3.49 -13.39
CA MET A 133 -8.86 3.06 -14.79
C MET A 133 -7.45 3.28 -15.39
N ALA A 134 -6.43 3.42 -14.54
CA ALA A 134 -5.05 3.50 -15.02
C ALA A 134 -4.61 2.14 -15.60
N TYR A 135 -3.94 2.17 -16.76
CA TYR A 135 -3.54 0.95 -17.48
C TYR A 135 -2.57 0.07 -16.67
N GLU A 136 -1.64 0.69 -15.97
CA GLU A 136 -0.54 0.04 -15.25
C GLU A 136 -1.03 -0.85 -14.09
N PHE A 137 -2.29 -0.72 -13.64
CA PHE A 137 -2.88 -1.69 -12.72
C PHE A 137 -3.05 -3.09 -13.33
N ALA A 138 -3.00 -3.22 -14.66
CA ALA A 138 -2.89 -4.52 -15.31
C ALA A 138 -1.61 -5.25 -14.89
N TYR A 139 -0.56 -4.55 -14.49
CA TYR A 139 0.71 -5.17 -14.06
C TYR A 139 0.51 -5.96 -12.77
N ILE A 140 -0.27 -5.42 -11.82
CA ILE A 140 -0.69 -6.13 -10.60
C ILE A 140 -1.41 -7.43 -10.97
N ASN A 141 -2.38 -7.39 -11.90
CA ASN A 141 -3.10 -8.59 -12.34
C ASN A 141 -2.18 -9.63 -13.00
N CYS A 142 -1.23 -9.18 -13.83
CA CYS A 142 -0.22 -10.04 -14.43
C CYS A 142 0.68 -10.68 -13.37
N ALA A 143 1.20 -9.89 -12.43
CA ALA A 143 2.05 -10.38 -11.33
C ALA A 143 1.33 -11.41 -10.46
N LEU A 144 0.05 -11.19 -10.13
CA LEU A 144 -0.74 -12.16 -9.38
C LEU A 144 -1.02 -13.44 -10.20
N SER A 145 -1.26 -13.31 -11.51
CA SER A 145 -1.47 -14.45 -12.40
C SER A 145 -0.21 -15.31 -12.51
N ILE A 146 0.97 -14.68 -12.64
CA ILE A 146 2.27 -15.34 -12.66
C ILE A 146 2.59 -15.94 -11.29
N GLY A 147 2.40 -15.18 -10.22
CA GLY A 147 2.57 -15.63 -8.85
C GLY A 147 1.76 -16.88 -8.53
N ASN A 148 0.51 -16.94 -8.96
CA ASN A 148 -0.33 -18.13 -8.80
C ASN A 148 0.19 -19.37 -9.56
N LYS A 149 0.82 -19.18 -10.73
CA LYS A 149 1.49 -20.28 -11.46
C LYS A 149 2.68 -20.83 -10.65
N TYR A 150 3.42 -19.95 -9.98
CA TYR A 150 4.56 -20.30 -9.13
C TYR A 150 4.21 -20.58 -7.66
N LYS A 151 2.93 -20.53 -7.29
CA LYS A 151 2.44 -20.74 -5.90
C LYS A 151 3.02 -19.73 -4.89
N LEU A 152 3.26 -18.50 -5.33
CA LEU A 152 3.71 -17.40 -4.48
C LEU A 152 2.55 -16.69 -3.78
N GLY A 153 2.84 -16.07 -2.64
CA GLY A 153 1.88 -15.19 -1.96
C GLY A 153 1.61 -13.90 -2.76
N CYS A 154 0.47 -13.26 -2.52
CA CYS A 154 0.09 -12.00 -3.18
C CYS A 154 1.15 -10.90 -2.98
N GLY A 155 1.52 -10.60 -1.73
CA GLY A 155 2.53 -9.59 -1.42
C GLY A 155 3.91 -9.94 -1.99
N GLU A 156 4.30 -11.21 -1.96
CA GLU A 156 5.56 -11.67 -2.56
C GLU A 156 5.58 -11.48 -4.07
N SER A 157 4.46 -11.80 -4.75
CA SER A 157 4.33 -11.65 -6.19
C SER A 157 4.45 -10.19 -6.63
N LEU A 158 3.81 -9.29 -5.88
CA LEU A 158 3.89 -7.85 -6.14
C LEU A 158 5.27 -7.29 -5.81
N GLY A 159 5.84 -7.68 -4.67
CA GLY A 159 7.20 -7.26 -4.28
C GLY A 159 8.24 -7.66 -5.32
N ARG A 160 8.17 -8.90 -5.83
CA ARG A 160 9.04 -9.35 -6.92
C ARG A 160 8.85 -8.52 -8.19
N MET A 161 7.61 -8.27 -8.61
CA MET A 161 7.34 -7.42 -9.79
C MET A 161 7.90 -6.00 -9.62
N MET A 162 7.78 -5.40 -8.43
CA MET A 162 8.25 -4.04 -8.18
C MET A 162 9.79 -3.94 -8.10
N CYS A 163 10.46 -5.03 -7.72
CA CYS A 163 11.91 -5.09 -7.60
C CYS A 163 12.61 -5.79 -8.79
N ASP A 164 11.86 -6.22 -9.81
CA ASP A 164 12.43 -6.84 -11.01
C ASP A 164 13.14 -5.76 -11.83
N GLU A 165 14.38 -6.03 -12.26
CA GLU A 165 15.20 -5.14 -13.10
C GLU A 165 15.02 -5.42 -14.59
#